data_AF-A0A6P6G789-F1
#
_entry.id   AF-A0A6P6G789-F1
#
_cell.length_a   1.000
_cell.length_b   1.000
_cell.length_c   1.000
_cell.angle_alpha   90.00
_cell.angle_beta   90.00
_cell.angle_gamma   90.00
#
_symmetry.space_group_name_H-M   'P 1'
#
loop_
_entity.id
_entity.type
_entity.pdbx_description
1 polymer ?
#
loop_
_entity_poly.entity_id
_entity_poly.type
_entity_poly.pdbx_seq_one_letter_code
_entity_poly.pdbx_strand_id
1 'polypeptide(L)'
;MIERRLSDLCPNSRLRANPHIESKMRKWKKQYGIIYDMLNKSGFGWNDSLKCVEVDSEEVWQAYMQSAPSAKGWRGKSFPIYEKLANIFGKDRATGRGAQTPID
;
A
#
# COMPACT_ATOMS: atom_id res chain seq x y z
N MET A 1 11.18 -18.80 -15.43
CA MET A 1 9.71 -18.78 -15.61
C MET A 1 9.14 -17.34 -15.67
N ILE A 2 9.59 -16.41 -14.82
CA ILE A 2 9.18 -14.99 -14.88
C ILE A 2 9.93 -14.20 -15.96
N GLU A 3 11.24 -14.42 -16.11
CA GLU A 3 12.05 -13.70 -17.09
C GLU A 3 11.64 -13.98 -18.54
N ARG A 4 11.21 -15.21 -18.83
CA ARG A 4 10.67 -15.59 -20.15
C ARG A 4 9.41 -14.79 -20.49
N ARG A 5 8.46 -14.71 -19.54
CA ARG A 5 7.23 -13.92 -19.71
C ARG A 5 7.50 -12.43 -19.83
N LEU A 6 8.52 -11.93 -19.13
CA LEU A 6 8.93 -10.53 -19.21
C LEU A 6 9.53 -10.19 -20.58
N SER A 7 10.32 -11.09 -21.15
CA SER A 7 10.81 -10.97 -22.52
C SER A 7 9.69 -11.02 -23.56
N ASP A 8 8.67 -11.86 -23.34
CA ASP A 8 7.51 -11.96 -24.24
C ASP A 8 6.63 -10.70 -24.18
N LEU A 9 6.38 -10.16 -22.99
CA LEU A 9 5.53 -8.97 -22.79
C LEU A 9 6.23 -7.65 -23.15
N CYS A 10 7.55 -7.58 -22.92
CA CYS A 10 8.34 -6.38 -23.11
C CYS A 10 9.72 -6.75 -23.69
N PRO A 11 9.79 -7.07 -25.01
CA PRO A 11 11.05 -7.38 -25.65
C PRO A 11 12.03 -6.19 -25.55
N ASN A 12 13.32 -6.50 -25.35
CA ASN A 12 14.41 -5.51 -25.21
C ASN A 12 14.35 -4.57 -23.99
N SER A 13 13.45 -4.80 -23.04
CA SER A 13 13.32 -3.95 -21.83
C SER A 13 14.53 -4.03 -20.89
N ARG A 14 15.44 -5.01 -21.06
CA ARG A 14 16.56 -5.34 -20.16
C ARG A 14 16.15 -5.52 -18.68
N LEU A 15 14.86 -5.61 -18.41
CA LEU A 15 14.31 -5.85 -17.08
C LEU A 15 14.59 -7.30 -16.69
N ARG A 16 14.78 -7.52 -15.39
CA ARG A 16 15.11 -8.83 -14.81
C ARG A 16 14.24 -9.05 -13.59
N ALA A 17 13.99 -10.31 -13.24
CA ALA A 17 13.26 -10.63 -12.02
C ALA A 17 13.96 -10.02 -10.79
N ASN A 18 15.27 -10.23 -10.70
CA ASN A 18 16.15 -9.58 -9.74
C ASN A 18 17.20 -8.73 -10.50
N PRO A 19 17.45 -7.47 -10.11
CA PRO A 19 16.87 -6.74 -8.97
C PRO A 19 15.60 -5.94 -9.33
N HIS A 20 15.23 -5.84 -10.61
CA HIS A 20 14.27 -4.83 -11.06
C HIS A 20 12.83 -5.07 -10.58
N ILE A 21 12.29 -6.29 -10.77
CA ILE A 21 10.92 -6.61 -10.36
C ILE A 21 10.85 -6.63 -8.83
N GLU A 22 11.79 -7.29 -8.15
CA GLU A 22 11.83 -7.34 -6.69
C GLU A 22 11.92 -5.96 -6.03
N SER A 23 12.78 -5.07 -6.54
CA SER A 23 12.91 -3.70 -6.02
C SER A 23 11.59 -2.92 -6.19
N LYS A 24 10.93 -3.08 -7.34
CA LYS A 24 9.63 -2.45 -7.60
C LYS A 24 8.55 -2.99 -6.65
N MET A 25 8.48 -4.30 -6.47
CA MET A 25 7.55 -4.95 -5.55
C MET A 25 7.77 -4.50 -4.10
N ARG A 26 9.03 -4.41 -3.65
CA ARG A 26 9.38 -3.90 -2.32
C ARG A 26 8.92 -2.46 -2.12
N LYS A 27 9.11 -1.60 -3.13
CA LYS A 27 8.65 -0.22 -3.13
C LYS A 27 7.13 -0.14 -3.02
N TRP A 28 6.41 -0.88 -3.87
CA TRP A 28 4.95 -0.92 -3.84
C TRP A 28 4.40 -1.45 -2.51
N LYS A 29 5.01 -2.49 -1.94
CA LYS A 29 4.63 -3.01 -0.61
C LYS A 29 4.78 -1.95 0.47
N LYS A 30 5.87 -1.17 0.46
CA LYS A 30 6.08 -0.05 1.40
C LYS A 30 5.04 1.06 1.22
N GLN A 31 4.76 1.46 -0.03
CA GLN A 31 3.77 2.50 -0.32
C GLN A 31 2.35 2.08 0.07
N TYR A 32 1.98 0.84 -0.25
CA TYR A 32 0.72 0.23 0.18
C TYR A 32 0.59 0.22 1.70
N GLY A 33 1.65 -0.20 2.42
CA GLY A 33 1.65 -0.22 3.88
C GLY A 33 1.38 1.16 4.49
N ILE A 34 1.99 2.22 3.95
CA ILE A 34 1.74 3.59 4.43
C ILE A 34 0.27 3.97 4.28
N ILE A 35 -0.31 3.79 3.07
CA ILE A 35 -1.72 4.13 2.84
C ILE A 35 -2.64 3.25 3.69
N TYR A 36 -2.36 1.95 3.78
CA TYR A 36 -3.14 1.03 4.60
C TYR A 36 -3.17 1.47 6.06
N ASP A 37 -2.02 1.83 6.64
CA ASP A 37 -1.93 2.26 8.03
C ASP A 37 -2.70 3.58 8.26
N MET A 38 -2.73 4.48 7.28
CA MET A 38 -3.55 5.69 7.33
C MET A 38 -5.05 5.35 7.32
N LEU A 39 -5.50 4.50 6.39
CA LEU A 39 -6.90 4.11 6.27
C LEU A 39 -7.42 3.28 7.47
N ASN A 40 -6.51 2.77 8.31
CA ASN A 40 -6.85 2.11 9.59
C ASN A 40 -6.90 3.08 10.78
N LYS A 41 -6.80 4.40 10.55
CA LYS A 41 -6.99 5.43 11.58
C LYS A 41 -8.31 6.15 11.40
N SER A 42 -8.88 6.59 12.52
CA SER A 42 -10.06 7.44 12.51
C SER A 42 -9.75 8.77 11.80
N GLY A 43 -10.69 9.23 10.98
CA GLY A 43 -10.58 10.47 10.23
C GLY A 43 -9.80 10.38 8.92
N PHE A 44 -9.51 9.18 8.43
CA PHE A 44 -8.90 8.91 7.14
C PHE A 44 -9.83 8.05 6.28
N GLY A 45 -9.94 8.42 4.99
CA GLY A 45 -10.76 7.72 4.01
C GLY A 45 -10.02 7.50 2.70
N TRP A 46 -10.52 6.58 1.88
CA TRP A 46 -10.05 6.37 0.52
C TRP A 46 -11.06 6.94 -0.47
N ASN A 47 -10.64 7.90 -1.29
CA ASN A 47 -11.44 8.39 -2.40
C ASN A 47 -11.22 7.50 -3.61
N ASP A 48 -12.22 6.70 -3.96
CA ASP A 48 -12.11 5.79 -5.09
C ASP A 48 -12.08 6.49 -6.46
N SER A 49 -12.70 7.68 -6.58
CA SER A 49 -12.72 8.43 -7.85
C SER A 49 -11.37 9.10 -8.14
N LEU A 50 -10.77 9.74 -7.14
CA LEU A 50 -9.49 10.42 -7.25
C LEU A 50 -8.29 9.47 -7.00
N LYS A 51 -8.60 8.27 -6.52
CA LYS A 51 -7.65 7.23 -6.11
C LYS A 51 -6.63 7.79 -5.11
N CYS A 52 -7.07 8.46 -4.06
CA CYS A 52 -6.18 9.10 -3.09
C CYS A 52 -6.73 9.02 -1.66
N VAL A 53 -5.87 9.35 -0.67
CA VAL A 53 -6.29 9.44 0.73
C VAL A 53 -6.94 10.79 1.01
N GLU A 54 -8.14 10.74 1.57
CA GLU A 54 -8.87 11.87 2.14
C GLU A 54 -8.75 11.87 3.65
N VAL A 55 -8.85 13.07 4.23
CA VAL A 55 -8.71 13.30 5.66
C VAL A 55 -9.80 14.26 6.08
N ASP A 56 -10.50 13.92 7.15
CA ASP A 56 -11.70 14.64 7.59
C ASP A 56 -11.41 16.10 7.96
N SER A 57 -10.23 16.38 8.54
CA SER A 57 -9.86 17.74 8.95
C SER A 57 -8.33 17.93 9.01
N GLU A 58 -7.87 19.18 9.00
CA GLU A 58 -6.44 19.51 9.09
C GLU A 58 -5.85 19.07 10.43
N GLU A 59 -6.63 19.15 11.50
CA GLU A 59 -6.25 18.77 12.85
C GLU A 59 -5.89 17.29 12.94
N VAL A 60 -6.70 16.43 12.31
CA VAL A 60 -6.45 14.98 12.21
C VAL A 60 -5.15 14.72 11.44
N TRP A 61 -4.94 15.45 10.34
CA TRP A 61 -3.72 15.36 9.54
C TRP A 61 -2.47 15.72 10.35
N GLN A 62 -2.48 16.87 11.02
CA GLN A 62 -1.35 17.35 11.82
C GLN A 62 -1.05 16.44 13.01
N ALA A 63 -2.08 15.95 13.71
CA ALA A 63 -1.91 15.01 14.81
C ALA A 63 -1.28 13.70 14.34
N TYR A 64 -1.75 13.15 13.21
CA TYR A 64 -1.19 11.93 12.64
C TYR A 64 0.27 12.11 12.20
N MET A 65 0.60 13.26 11.58
CA MET A 65 1.96 13.58 11.11
C MET A 65 3.02 13.57 12.22
N GLN A 66 2.66 13.90 13.47
CA GLN A 66 3.58 13.83 14.61
C GLN A 66 4.05 12.39 14.89
N SER A 67 3.18 11.41 14.66
CA SER A 67 3.47 9.99 14.89
C SER A 67 3.98 9.25 13.64
N ALA A 68 3.65 9.74 12.45
CA ALA A 68 3.88 9.04 11.19
C ALA A 68 4.45 9.96 10.09
N PRO A 69 5.68 10.45 10.21
CA PRO A 69 6.29 11.36 9.23
C PRO A 69 6.44 10.72 7.83
N SER A 70 6.48 9.40 7.74
CA SER A 70 6.54 8.66 6.47
C SER A 70 5.29 8.81 5.59
N ALA A 71 4.17 9.24 6.18
CA ALA A 71 2.92 9.52 5.46
C ALA A 71 2.90 10.90 4.79
N LYS A 72 3.91 11.74 5.02
CA LYS A 72 3.99 13.08 4.44
C LYS A 72 3.84 13.02 2.92
N GLY A 73 2.91 13.81 2.39
CA GLY A 73 2.63 13.91 0.96
C GLY A 73 1.76 12.79 0.38
N TRP A 74 1.12 11.97 1.21
CA TRP A 74 0.12 11.00 0.74
C TRP A 74 -1.31 11.51 0.76
N ARG A 75 -1.61 12.57 1.52
CA ARG A 75 -2.91 13.26 1.46
C ARG A 75 -3.14 13.86 0.08
N GLY A 76 -4.26 13.53 -0.54
CA GLY A 76 -4.64 13.98 -1.89
C GLY A 76 -3.76 13.44 -3.02
N LYS A 77 -2.72 12.65 -2.72
CA LYS A 77 -1.83 12.10 -3.74
C LYS A 77 -2.47 10.90 -4.43
N SER A 78 -2.68 11.02 -5.73
CA SER A 78 -3.21 9.92 -6.53
C SER A 78 -2.29 8.70 -6.50
N PHE A 79 -2.87 7.54 -6.24
CA PHE A 79 -2.23 6.24 -6.23
C PHE A 79 -3.19 5.17 -6.80
N PRO A 80 -3.39 5.14 -8.13
CA PRO A 80 -4.40 4.28 -8.79
C PRO A 80 -4.20 2.78 -8.63
N ILE A 81 -3.02 2.35 -8.17
CA ILE A 81 -2.71 0.93 -7.99
C ILE A 81 -3.04 0.43 -6.58
N TYR A 82 -3.53 1.28 -5.66
CA TYR A 82 -3.79 0.90 -4.27
C TYR A 82 -4.63 -0.38 -4.14
N GLU A 83 -5.80 -0.42 -4.77
CA GLU A 83 -6.73 -1.54 -4.69
C GLU A 83 -6.14 -2.84 -5.28
N LYS A 84 -5.38 -2.71 -6.38
CA LYS A 84 -4.65 -3.85 -6.96
C LYS A 84 -3.62 -4.40 -5.96
N LEU A 85 -2.90 -3.51 -5.29
CA LEU A 85 -1.97 -3.89 -4.23
C LEU A 85 -2.68 -4.43 -2.99
N ALA A 86 -3.89 -3.98 -2.67
CA ALA A 86 -4.72 -4.55 -1.61
C ALA A 86 -5.13 -5.99 -1.91
N ASN A 87 -5.45 -6.32 -3.17
CA ASN A 87 -5.71 -7.71 -3.56
C ASN A 87 -4.45 -8.60 -3.47
N ILE A 88 -3.27 -8.04 -3.74
CA ILE A 88 -1.99 -8.77 -3.71
C ILE A 88 -1.46 -8.94 -2.28
N PHE A 89 -1.50 -7.88 -1.46
CA PHE A 89 -0.86 -7.82 -0.14
C PHE A 89 -1.83 -7.76 1.05
N GLY A 90 -3.11 -7.46 0.81
CA GLY A 90 -4.10 -7.26 1.86
C GLY A 90 -4.49 -8.56 2.58
N LYS A 91 -4.48 -9.70 1.87
CA LYS A 91 -4.78 -11.01 2.45
C LYS A 91 -3.77 -11.43 3.53
N ASP A 92 -2.49 -11.15 3.31
CA ASP A 92 -1.41 -11.48 4.26
C ASP A 92 -1.30 -10.50 5.44
N ARG A 93 -2.06 -9.40 5.43
CA ARG A 93 -2.05 -8.38 6.50
C ARG A 93 -3.23 -8.54 7.48
N ALA A 94 -4.17 -9.46 7.20
CA ALA A 94 -5.21 -9.91 8.13
C ALA A 94 -4.64 -10.89 9.17
N THR A 95 -3.62 -10.46 9.92
CA THR A 95 -3.05 -11.25 11.01
C THR A 95 -3.32 -10.55 12.34
N GLY A 96 -4.44 -10.94 12.97
CA GLY A 96 -4.52 -11.16 14.42
C GLY A 96 -4.79 -9.97 15.35
N ARG A 97 -6.01 -9.44 15.34
CA ARG A 97 -6.72 -9.14 16.61
C ARG A 97 -7.98 -10.00 16.62
N GLY A 98 -7.94 -11.15 17.29
CA GLY A 98 -9.11 -12.02 17.39
C GLY A 98 -8.86 -13.51 17.63
N ALA A 99 -7.66 -13.96 17.99
CA ALA A 99 -7.51 -15.29 18.57
C ALA A 99 -7.95 -15.23 20.05
N GLN A 100 -9.25 -15.31 20.31
CA GLN A 100 -9.71 -15.79 21.61
C GLN A 100 -9.24 -17.24 21.71
N THR A 101 -8.37 -17.51 22.68
CA THR A 101 -8.08 -18.87 23.12
C THR A 101 -9.37 -19.50 23.60
N PRO A 102 -9.78 -20.68 23.10
CA PRO A 102 -10.79 -21.45 23.78
C PRO A 102 -10.17 -21.92 25.10
N ILE A 103 -10.79 -21.48 26.19
CA ILE A 103 -10.71 -22.16 27.47
C ILE A 103 -11.54 -23.44 27.35
N ASP A 104 -10.88 -24.58 27.30
CA ASP A 104 -11.20 -25.76 28.10
C ASP A 104 -9.95 -26.66 28.18
#